data_AF-A0A1C4PWI1-F1
#
_entry.id   AF-A0A1C4PWI1-F1
#
_cell.length_a   1.000
_cell.length_b   1.000
_cell.length_c   1.000
_cell.angle_alpha   90.00
_cell.angle_beta   90.00
_cell.angle_gamma   90.00
#
_symmetry.space_group_name_H-M   'P 1'
#
loop_
_entity.id
_entity.type
_entity.pdbx_description
1 polymer ?
#
loop_
_entity_poly.entity_id
_entity_poly.type
_entity_poly.pdbx_seq_one_letter_code
_entity_poly.pdbx_strand_id
1 'polypeptide(L)'
;MNTIICPVVAEGSRPDPVAQLHTVRQLVEERYSSEQPLARAALHLIDCATDIVGQLPGGDLDAARGALGSARAAVVSATFAVGRVRDLSATGADQA
;
A
#
# COMPACT_ATOMS: atom_id res chain seq x y z
N MET A 1 -22.96 -34.28 -8.80
CA MET A 1 -23.25 -32.84 -8.62
C MET A 1 -22.94 -32.49 -7.17
N ASN A 2 -21.73 -32.01 -6.87
CA ASN A 2 -21.34 -31.61 -5.52
C ASN A 2 -21.33 -30.09 -5.44
N THR A 3 -22.34 -29.54 -4.75
CA THR A 3 -22.41 -28.13 -4.41
C THR A 3 -21.48 -27.88 -3.23
N ILE A 4 -20.37 -27.18 -3.47
CA ILE A 4 -19.51 -26.68 -2.40
C ILE A 4 -20.25 -25.48 -1.79
N ILE A 5 -20.86 -25.69 -0.63
CA ILE A 5 -21.36 -24.60 0.21
C ILE A 5 -20.14 -23.99 0.89
N CYS A 6 -19.69 -22.84 0.38
CA CYS A 6 -18.79 -21.98 1.12
C CYS A 6 -19.54 -21.50 2.37
N PRO A 7 -19.06 -21.81 3.59
CA PRO A 7 -19.67 -21.26 4.78
C PRO A 7 -19.49 -19.74 4.72
N VAL A 8 -20.61 -19.01 4.61
CA VAL A 8 -20.69 -17.60 5.00
C VAL A 8 -20.18 -17.55 6.43
N VAL A 9 -18.95 -17.09 6.57
CA VAL A 9 -18.35 -16.86 7.88
C VAL A 9 -19.14 -15.71 8.47
N ALA A 10 -19.80 -15.98 9.61
CA ALA A 10 -20.65 -15.05 10.32
C ALA A 10 -20.03 -13.64 10.42
N GLU A 11 -20.87 -12.63 10.19
CA GLU A 11 -20.58 -11.20 10.34
C GLU A 11 -20.26 -10.84 11.80
N GLY A 12 -19.11 -11.28 12.30
CA GLY A 12 -18.43 -10.61 13.40
C GLY A 12 -17.71 -9.41 12.79
N SER A 13 -18.20 -8.19 13.07
CA SER A 13 -17.66 -6.88 12.68
C SER A 13 -16.26 -6.95 12.09
N ARG A 14 -16.18 -7.23 10.78
CA ARG A 14 -14.89 -7.17 10.09
C ARG A 14 -14.52 -5.70 10.07
N PRO A 15 -13.37 -5.31 10.64
CA PRO A 15 -12.97 -3.91 10.66
C PRO A 15 -13.00 -3.37 9.23
N ASP A 16 -13.62 -2.21 9.06
CA ASP A 16 -13.70 -1.53 7.78
C ASP A 16 -12.29 -1.42 7.17
N PRO A 17 -12.03 -2.05 6.02
CA PRO A 17 -10.69 -2.12 5.47
C PRO A 17 -10.16 -0.72 5.08
N VAL A 18 -11.05 0.23 4.78
CA VAL A 18 -10.67 1.64 4.55
C VAL A 18 -10.17 2.29 5.85
N ALA A 19 -10.92 2.14 6.95
CA ALA A 19 -10.48 2.61 8.27
C ALA A 19 -9.13 2.01 8.72
N GLN A 20 -8.88 0.73 8.41
CA GLN A 20 -7.59 0.10 8.69
C GLN A 20 -6.46 0.74 7.89
N LEU A 21 -6.66 1.01 6.60
CA LEU A 21 -5.66 1.66 5.76
C LEU A 21 -5.36 3.08 6.21
N HIS A 22 -6.36 3.84 6.65
CA HIS A 22 -6.15 5.15 7.27
C HIS A 22 -5.30 5.07 8.56
N THR A 23 -5.54 4.06 9.38
CA THR A 23 -4.74 3.84 10.61
C THR A 23 -3.28 3.54 10.26
N VAL A 24 -3.05 2.66 9.27
CA VAL A 24 -1.70 2.34 8.79
C VAL A 24 -1.01 3.58 8.23
N ARG A 25 -1.75 4.42 7.48
CA ARG A 25 -1.23 5.69 6.96
C ARG A 25 -0.70 6.58 8.09
N GLN A 26 -1.51 6.82 9.13
CA GLN A 26 -1.11 7.64 10.28
C GLN A 26 0.14 7.09 10.96
N LEU A 27 0.22 5.76 11.17
CA LEU A 27 1.39 5.13 11.76
C LEU A 27 2.67 5.35 10.93
N VAL A 28 2.56 5.41 9.61
CA VAL A 28 3.71 5.70 8.74
C VAL A 28 4.12 7.17 8.85
N GLU A 29 3.16 8.10 8.87
CA GLU A 29 3.42 9.54 9.04
C GLU A 29 4.04 9.86 10.41
N GLU A 30 3.64 9.16 11.47
CA GLU A 30 4.20 9.33 12.83
C GLU A 30 5.63 8.79 12.96
N ARG A 31 5.94 7.68 12.28
CA ARG A 31 7.21 6.96 12.46
C ARG A 31 8.29 7.38 11.48
N TYR A 32 7.91 7.91 10.32
CA TYR A 32 8.85 8.18 9.23
C TYR A 32 8.64 9.58 8.66
N SER A 33 9.74 10.29 8.41
CA SER A 33 9.67 11.59 7.72
C SER A 33 9.23 11.38 6.27
N SER A 34 8.24 12.16 5.83
CA SER A 34 7.75 12.18 4.44
C SER A 34 8.78 12.70 3.43
N GLU A 35 9.91 13.22 3.90
CA GLU A 35 11.09 13.55 3.08
C GLU A 35 11.90 12.30 2.70
N GLN A 36 11.76 11.20 3.44
CA GLN A 36 12.38 9.93 3.09
C GLN A 36 11.66 9.35 1.86
N PRO A 37 12.38 9.06 0.76
CA PRO A 37 11.75 8.56 -0.47
C PRO A 37 10.95 7.27 -0.27
N LEU A 38 11.40 6.39 0.63
CA LEU A 38 10.71 5.16 0.97
C LEU A 38 9.38 5.41 1.71
N ALA A 39 9.39 6.33 2.68
CA ALA A 39 8.19 6.70 3.43
C ALA A 39 7.14 7.33 2.50
N ARG A 40 7.57 8.22 1.59
CA ARG A 40 6.69 8.80 0.58
C ARG A 40 6.06 7.76 -0.33
N ALA A 41 6.84 6.79 -0.80
CA ALA A 41 6.32 5.71 -1.64
C ALA A 41 5.34 4.80 -0.87
N ALA A 42 5.63 4.49 0.39
CA ALA A 42 4.73 3.73 1.25
C ALA A 42 3.39 4.47 1.47
N LEU A 43 3.43 5.77 1.75
CA LEU A 43 2.22 6.60 1.90
C LEU A 43 1.38 6.59 0.61
N HIS A 44 2.00 6.78 -0.56
CA HIS A 44 1.29 6.68 -1.84
C HIS A 44 0.68 5.30 -2.10
N LEU A 45 1.34 4.21 -1.71
CA LEU A 45 0.79 2.87 -1.84
C LEU A 45 -0.45 2.67 -0.97
N ILE A 46 -0.43 3.20 0.26
CA ILE A 46 -1.57 3.14 1.18
C ILE A 46 -2.74 3.95 0.63
N ASP A 47 -2.49 5.14 0.08
CA ASP A 47 -3.54 5.97 -0.54
C ASP A 47 -4.20 5.23 -1.72
N CYS A 48 -3.39 4.67 -2.63
CA CYS A 48 -3.92 3.93 -3.76
C CYS A 48 -4.73 2.70 -3.32
N ALA A 49 -4.26 1.97 -2.30
CA ALA A 49 -5.01 0.84 -1.75
C ALA A 49 -6.34 1.28 -1.13
N THR A 50 -6.35 2.43 -0.46
CA THR A 50 -7.56 3.01 0.15
C THR A 50 -8.59 3.36 -0.92
N ASP A 51 -8.15 4.01 -1.99
CA ASP A 51 -9.01 4.39 -3.12
C ASP A 51 -9.60 3.17 -3.85
N ILE A 52 -8.82 2.09 -4.01
CA ILE A 52 -9.30 0.86 -4.66
C ILE A 52 -10.32 0.13 -3.77
N VAL A 53 -10.00 -0.02 -2.48
CA VAL A 53 -10.85 -0.76 -1.55
C VAL A 53 -12.15 -0.01 -1.26
N GLY A 54 -12.12 1.32 -1.15
CA GLY A 54 -13.30 2.16 -0.97
C GLY A 54 -14.30 2.09 -2.11
N GLN A 55 -13.90 1.55 -3.26
CA GLN A 55 -14.75 1.34 -4.44
C GLN A 55 -15.37 -0.07 -4.48
N LEU A 56 -15.19 -0.93 -3.48
CA LEU A 56 -15.79 -2.28 -3.48
C LEU A 56 -17.01 -2.37 -2.53
N PRO A 57 -18.07 -3.14 -2.85
CA PRO A 57 -18.34 -3.87 -4.10
C PRO A 57 -19.37 -3.11 -4.96
N GLY A 58 -18.92 -2.23 -5.86
CA GLY A 58 -19.86 -1.52 -6.76
C GLY A 58 -19.32 -0.25 -7.42
N GLY A 59 -18.05 0.07 -7.19
CA GLY A 59 -17.40 1.27 -7.69
C GLY A 59 -16.87 1.15 -9.11
N ASP A 60 -16.41 2.30 -9.58
CA ASP A 60 -16.03 2.55 -10.95
C ASP A 60 -14.71 1.83 -11.33
N LEU A 61 -14.79 0.93 -12.32
CA LEU A 61 -13.63 0.19 -12.81
C LEU A 61 -12.53 1.10 -13.37
N ASP A 62 -12.89 2.25 -13.94
CA ASP A 62 -11.90 3.18 -14.50
C ASP A 62 -11.18 3.96 -13.39
N ALA A 63 -11.87 4.36 -12.34
CA ALA A 63 -11.25 4.91 -11.14
C ALA A 63 -10.35 3.87 -10.43
N ALA A 64 -10.78 2.61 -10.33
CA ALA A 64 -9.95 1.52 -9.81
C ALA A 64 -8.70 1.27 -10.66
N ARG A 65 -8.81 1.34 -12.00
CA ARG A 65 -7.65 1.27 -12.92
C ARG A 65 -6.70 2.45 -12.74
N GLY A 66 -7.23 3.65 -12.56
CA GLY A 66 -6.44 4.85 -12.25
C GLY A 66 -5.62 4.69 -10.97
N ALA A 67 -6.28 4.26 -9.89
CA ALA A 67 -5.62 4.00 -8.61
C ALA A 67 -4.57 2.88 -8.71
N LEU A 68 -4.82 1.83 -9.48
CA LEU A 68 -3.84 0.78 -9.75
C LEU A 68 -2.62 1.30 -10.55
N GLY A 69 -2.84 2.20 -11.51
CA GLY A 69 -1.79 2.89 -12.25
C GLY A 69 -0.87 3.70 -11.33
N SER A 70 -1.48 4.47 -10.42
CA SER A 70 -0.76 5.23 -9.40
C SER A 70 0.02 4.32 -8.44
N ALA A 71 -0.58 3.20 -8.01
CA ALA A 71 0.09 2.21 -7.16
C ALA A 71 1.35 1.65 -7.86
N ARG A 72 1.26 1.33 -9.15
CA ARG A 72 2.41 0.84 -9.93
C ARG A 72 3.54 1.86 -9.99
N ALA A 73 3.23 3.15 -10.18
CA ALA A 73 4.23 4.21 -10.19
C ALA A 73 4.92 4.37 -8.82
N ALA A 74 4.14 4.26 -7.73
CA ALA A 74 4.67 4.30 -6.37
C ALA A 74 5.61 3.11 -6.09
N VAL A 75 5.28 1.89 -6.54
CA VAL A 75 6.16 0.72 -6.42
C VAL A 75 7.48 0.93 -7.15
N VAL A 76 7.47 1.44 -8.39
CA VAL A 76 8.70 1.74 -9.14
C VAL A 76 9.57 2.75 -8.37
N SER A 77 8.95 3.78 -7.81
CA SER A 77 9.62 4.78 -6.99
C SER A 77 10.22 4.17 -5.71
N ALA A 78 9.49 3.26 -5.05
CA ALA A 78 9.97 2.52 -3.90
C ALA A 78 11.18 1.64 -4.25
N THR A 79 11.13 0.89 -5.36
CA THR A 79 12.24 0.06 -5.83
C THR A 79 13.48 0.89 -6.08
N PHE A 80 13.33 2.05 -6.72
CA PHE A 80 14.45 2.97 -6.93
C PHE A 80 15.02 3.49 -5.61
N ALA A 81 14.16 3.91 -4.67
CA ALA A 81 14.58 4.38 -3.35
C ALA A 81 15.36 3.30 -2.58
N VAL A 82 14.87 2.06 -2.58
CA VAL A 82 15.55 0.90 -1.97
C VAL A 82 16.91 0.66 -2.61
N GLY A 83 17.00 0.70 -3.94
CA GLY A 83 18.26 0.60 -4.67
C GLY A 83 19.28 1.64 -4.18
N ARG A 84 18.87 2.91 -4.10
CA ARG A 84 19.75 3.98 -3.60
C ARG A 84 20.22 3.78 -2.16
N VAL A 85 19.33 3.32 -1.27
CA VAL A 85 19.70 3.02 0.12
C VAL A 85 20.75 1.90 0.16
N ARG A 86 20.55 0.84 -0.64
CA ARG A 86 21.50 -0.28 -0.74
C ARG A 86 22.86 0.17 -1.26
N ASP A 87 22.88 1.00 -2.31
CA ASP A 87 24.11 1.50 -2.93
C ASP A 87 24.90 2.36 -1.93
N LEU A 88 24.21 3.26 -1.21
CA LEU A 88 24.83 4.08 -0.16
C LEU A 88 25.42 3.22 0.97
N SER A 89 24.70 2.18 1.41
CA SER A 89 25.21 1.23 2.40
C SER A 89 26.43 0.44 1.91
N ALA A 90 26.47 0.07 0.63
CA ALA A 90 27.61 -0.63 0.04
C ALA A 90 28.85 0.27 -0.06
N THR A 91 28.69 1.54 -0.46
CA THR A 91 29.81 2.49 -0.54
C THR A 91 30.36 2.90 0.84
N GLY A 92 29.54 2.87 1.89
CA GLY A 92 29.99 3.12 3.26
C GLY A 92 30.77 1.96 3.89
N ALA A 93 30.62 0.75 3.36
CA ALA A 93 31.37 -0.44 3.82
C ALA A 93 32.79 -0.53 3.23
N ASP A 94 33.08 0.20 2.15
CA ASP A 94 34.40 0.23 1.48
C ASP A 94 35.35 1.28 2.08
N GLN A 95 34.92 2.04 3.10
CA GLN A 95 35.71 3.06 3.80
C GLN A 95 36.05 2.71 5.26
N ALA A 96 35.78 1.48 5.70
CA ALA A 96 36.05 1.00 7.07
C ALA A 96 37.22 0.01 7.12
#